data_AF-A0A4S0MQH1-F1
#
_entry.id   AF-A0A4S0MQH1-F1
#
_cell.length_a   1.000
_cell.length_b   1.000
_cell.length_c   1.000
_cell.angle_alpha   90.00
_cell.angle_beta   90.00
_cell.angle_gamma   90.00
#
_symmetry.space_group_name_H-M   'P 1'
#
loop_
_entity.id
_entity.type
_entity.pdbx_description
1 polymer ?
#
loop_
_entity_poly.entity_id
_entity_poly.type
_entity_poly.pdbx_seq_one_letter_code
_entity_poly.pdbx_strand_id
1 'polypeptide(L)'
;ARSRGLHIIEDAAHAPGLREVGTFGVAAAFSFYGNKNMTTAEGGAVIAQDPELLGKIRQARGHGMTTGTHQRLNSRTPQYDVTMLGFNYRMDEMR
;
A
#
# COMPACT_ATOMS: atom_id res chain seq x y z
N ALA A 1 -8.31 17.48 13.35
CA ALA A 1 -7.12 17.14 12.55
C ALA A 1 -6.81 18.23 11.51
N ARG A 2 -7.69 18.48 10.53
CA ARG A 2 -7.47 19.50 9.47
C ARG A 2 -7.13 20.90 10.01
N SER A 3 -7.90 21.42 10.96
CA SER A 3 -7.64 22.75 11.57
C SER A 3 -6.33 22.86 12.35
N ARG A 4 -5.67 21.72 12.62
CA ARG A 4 -4.35 21.64 13.28
C ARG A 4 -3.26 21.15 12.33
N GLY A 5 -3.52 21.04 11.03
CA GLY A 5 -2.57 20.53 10.04
C GLY A 5 -2.15 19.08 10.23
N LEU A 6 -2.96 18.25 10.89
CA LEU A 6 -2.63 16.84 11.17
C LEU A 6 -3.24 15.91 10.12
N HIS A 7 -2.46 14.90 9.71
CA HIS A 7 -2.96 13.78 8.93
C HIS A 7 -3.71 12.78 9.82
N ILE A 8 -4.72 12.11 9.24
CA ILE A 8 -5.41 10.97 9.84
C ILE A 8 -5.07 9.75 8.99
N ILE A 9 -4.61 8.69 9.63
CA ILE A 9 -4.47 7.36 9.03
C ILE A 9 -5.45 6.46 9.76
N GLU A 10 -6.29 5.77 9.01
CA GLU A 10 -7.28 4.85 9.58
C GLU A 10 -6.66 3.46 9.73
N ASP A 11 -6.76 2.87 10.92
CA ASP A 11 -6.58 1.42 11.09
C ASP A 11 -7.93 0.74 10.80
N ALA A 12 -8.02 0.17 9.60
CA ALA A 12 -9.20 -0.49 9.07
C ALA A 12 -9.04 -2.03 9.07
N ALA A 13 -8.17 -2.58 9.92
CA ALA A 13 -7.83 -4.00 9.93
C ALA A 13 -9.04 -4.95 10.00
N HIS A 14 -10.15 -4.54 10.62
CA HIS A 14 -11.37 -5.34 10.79
C HIS A 14 -12.53 -4.95 9.88
N ALA A 15 -12.35 -3.97 9.00
CA ALA A 15 -13.46 -3.36 8.29
C ALA A 15 -13.37 -3.38 6.74
N PRO A 16 -12.76 -4.40 6.09
CA PRO A 16 -12.86 -4.51 4.64
C PRO A 16 -14.33 -4.73 4.23
N GLY A 17 -14.76 -4.07 3.15
CA GLY A 17 -16.12 -4.20 2.59
C GLY A 17 -17.14 -3.17 3.08
N LEU A 18 -16.80 -2.33 4.06
CA LEU A 18 -17.64 -1.17 4.43
C LEU A 18 -17.34 0.01 3.51
N ARG A 19 -18.39 0.72 3.06
CA ARG A 19 -18.29 1.78 2.04
C ARG A 19 -17.61 3.04 2.58
N GLU A 20 -17.80 3.33 3.86
CA GLU A 20 -17.35 4.53 4.53
C GLU A 20 -15.88 4.44 4.98
N VAL A 21 -15.33 3.22 5.06
CA VAL A 21 -13.99 2.97 5.59
C VAL A 21 -12.90 3.42 4.63
N GLY A 22 -11.89 4.12 5.15
CA GLY A 22 -10.79 4.68 4.38
C GLY A 22 -11.15 5.93 3.59
N THR A 23 -12.25 6.59 3.97
CA THR A 23 -12.71 7.85 3.37
C THR A 23 -12.51 9.06 4.29
N PHE A 24 -12.16 8.85 5.55
CA PHE A 24 -12.04 9.92 6.55
C PHE A 24 -10.63 10.53 6.59
N GLY A 25 -9.61 9.69 6.41
CA GLY A 25 -8.20 10.04 6.48
C GLY A 25 -7.53 10.23 5.11
N VAL A 26 -6.20 10.35 5.14
CA VAL A 26 -5.38 10.39 3.92
C VAL A 26 -5.04 9.00 3.41
N ALA A 27 -5.08 8.00 4.30
CA ALA A 27 -4.85 6.60 4.00
C ALA A 27 -5.55 5.70 5.03
N ALA A 28 -5.79 4.45 4.66
CA ALA A 28 -6.26 3.41 5.56
C ALA A 28 -5.48 2.11 5.36
N ALA A 29 -5.19 1.41 6.45
CA ALA A 29 -4.50 0.13 6.45
C ALA A 29 -5.47 -1.01 6.79
N PHE A 30 -5.39 -2.10 6.05
CA PHE A 30 -6.18 -3.31 6.24
C PHE A 30 -5.26 -4.48 6.59
N SER A 31 -5.79 -5.42 7.36
CA SER A 31 -5.13 -6.68 7.69
C SER A 31 -5.91 -7.82 7.06
N PHE A 32 -5.17 -8.78 6.49
CA PHE A 32 -5.71 -10.01 5.93
C PHE A 32 -5.14 -11.24 6.64
N TYR A 33 -4.84 -11.11 7.94
CA TYR A 33 -4.45 -12.23 8.78
C TYR A 33 -5.58 -13.28 8.89
N GLY A 34 -5.24 -14.51 9.26
CA GLY A 34 -6.15 -15.66 9.28
C GLY A 34 -7.45 -15.47 10.08
N ASN A 35 -7.49 -14.57 11.05
CA ASN A 35 -8.68 -14.30 11.87
C ASN A 35 -9.46 -13.03 11.48
N LYS A 36 -9.16 -12.41 10.33
CA LYS A 36 -9.87 -11.22 9.82
C LYS A 36 -11.04 -11.62 8.91
N ASN A 37 -11.94 -10.66 8.65
CA ASN A 37 -13.13 -10.89 7.82
C ASN A 37 -12.80 -11.35 6.38
N MET A 38 -11.63 -10.98 5.88
CA MET A 38 -11.05 -11.42 4.60
C MET A 38 -9.59 -11.78 4.86
N THR A 39 -9.09 -12.87 4.29
CA THR A 39 -7.75 -13.38 4.59
C THR A 39 -6.92 -13.74 3.35
N THR A 40 -5.61 -13.58 3.49
CA THR A 40 -4.57 -14.09 2.59
C THR A 40 -3.59 -14.99 3.36
N ALA A 41 -4.06 -15.65 4.44
CA ALA A 41 -3.28 -16.22 5.53
C ALA A 41 -2.48 -15.16 6.32
N GLU A 42 -1.53 -14.52 5.64
CA GLU A 42 -0.78 -13.35 6.12
C GLU A 42 -0.85 -12.26 5.06
N GLY A 43 -1.01 -11.00 5.47
CA GLY A 43 -1.01 -9.89 4.51
C GLY A 43 -1.77 -8.66 4.97
N GLY A 44 -1.76 -7.67 4.09
CA GLY A 44 -2.45 -6.42 4.31
C GLY A 44 -2.47 -5.56 3.06
N ALA A 45 -3.20 -4.45 3.16
CA ALA A 45 -3.29 -3.45 2.11
C ALA A 45 -3.28 -2.06 2.70
N VAL A 46 -2.86 -1.09 1.88
CA VAL A 46 -3.05 0.32 2.16
C VAL A 46 -3.80 0.93 0.99
N ILE A 47 -4.82 1.71 1.29
CA ILE A 47 -5.49 2.58 0.32
C ILE A 47 -5.19 4.04 0.66
N ALA A 48 -5.13 4.87 -0.36
CA ALA A 48 -4.97 6.32 -0.24
C ALA A 48 -5.67 6.98 -1.44
N GLN A 49 -6.29 8.14 -1.22
CA GLN A 49 -6.97 8.88 -2.29
C GLN A 49 -6.01 9.73 -3.12
N ASP A 50 -4.93 10.24 -2.49
CA ASP A 50 -3.92 11.03 -3.17
C ASP A 50 -3.01 10.12 -4.04
N PRO A 51 -3.00 10.30 -5.37
CA PRO A 51 -2.15 9.52 -6.26
C PRO A 51 -0.65 9.68 -5.98
N GLU A 52 -0.20 10.84 -5.48
CA GLU A 52 1.20 11.08 -5.16
C GLU A 52 1.62 10.27 -3.94
N LEU A 53 0.83 10.32 -2.86
CA LEU A 53 1.02 9.48 -1.68
C LEU A 53 0.98 7.99 -2.04
N LEU A 54 0.02 7.56 -2.86
CA LEU A 54 -0.08 6.17 -3.30
C LEU A 54 1.13 5.73 -4.13
N GLY A 55 1.68 6.63 -4.96
CA GLY A 55 2.92 6.42 -5.69
C GLY A 55 4.11 6.19 -4.75
N LYS A 56 4.28 7.06 -3.75
CA LYS A 56 5.32 6.94 -2.71
C LYS A 56 5.17 5.64 -1.92
N ILE A 57 3.95 5.25 -1.52
CA ILE A 57 3.70 3.99 -0.81
C ILE A 57 4.11 2.78 -1.67
N ARG A 58 3.74 2.78 -2.96
CA ARG A 58 4.10 1.68 -3.89
C ARG A 58 5.61 1.55 -4.06
N GLN A 59 6.30 2.67 -4.22
CA GLN A 59 7.76 2.72 -4.33
C GLN A 59 8.43 2.26 -3.03
N ALA A 60 8.01 2.81 -1.89
CA ALA A 60 8.53 2.45 -0.57
C ALA A 60 8.33 0.96 -0.25
N ARG A 61 7.18 0.37 -0.59
CA ARG A 61 6.91 -1.07 -0.41
C ARG A 61 7.90 -1.97 -1.17
N GLY A 62 8.52 -1.45 -2.23
CA GLY A 62 9.37 -2.18 -3.15
C GLY A 62 10.83 -1.73 -3.16
N HIS A 63 11.47 -1.60 -2.00
CA HIS A 63 12.86 -1.13 -1.83
C HIS A 63 13.15 0.29 -2.35
N GLY A 64 12.15 1.12 -2.58
CA GLY A 64 12.37 2.45 -3.15
C GLY A 64 12.61 2.44 -4.67
N MET A 65 12.37 1.31 -5.33
CA MET A 65 12.62 1.15 -6.77
C MET A 65 11.62 1.93 -7.62
N THR A 66 12.11 2.66 -8.62
CA THR A 66 11.29 3.49 -9.52
C THR A 66 10.41 2.67 -10.47
N THR A 67 10.75 1.40 -10.73
CA THR A 67 9.95 0.51 -11.57
C THR A 67 9.65 -0.81 -10.86
N GLY A 68 8.37 -1.22 -10.91
CA GLY A 68 7.91 -2.48 -10.34
C GLY A 68 8.26 -3.69 -11.21
N THR A 69 8.13 -4.91 -10.68
CA THR A 69 8.41 -6.17 -11.40
C THR A 69 7.62 -6.28 -12.70
N HIS A 70 6.30 -6.07 -12.66
CA HIS A 70 5.46 -6.15 -13.86
C HIS A 70 5.87 -5.15 -14.96
N GLN A 71 6.28 -3.93 -14.57
CA GLN A 71 6.70 -2.91 -15.52
C GLN A 71 8.05 -3.25 -16.17
N ARG A 72 8.96 -3.87 -15.41
CA ARG A 72 10.24 -4.38 -15.92
C ARG A 72 10.05 -5.57 -16.87
N LEU A 73 9.16 -6.50 -16.54
CA LEU A 73 8.86 -7.67 -17.38
C LEU A 73 8.22 -7.28 -18.73
N ASN A 74 7.44 -6.19 -18.75
CA ASN A 74 6.80 -5.70 -19.98
C ASN A 74 7.65 -4.65 -20.73
N SER A 75 8.85 -4.33 -20.25
CA SER A 75 9.75 -3.39 -20.93
C SER A 75 10.79 -4.14 -21.76
N ARG A 76 11.05 -3.66 -22.98
CA ARG A 76 12.15 -4.14 -23.83
C ARG A 76 13.52 -3.76 -23.29
N THR A 77 13.57 -2.74 -22.44
CA THR A 77 14.79 -2.24 -21.79
C THR A 77 14.47 -1.95 -20.32
N PRO A 78 14.45 -2.98 -19.45
CA PRO A 78 14.11 -2.79 -18.05
C PRO A 78 15.19 -1.97 -17.35
N GLN A 79 14.85 -0.75 -16.94
CA GLN A 79 15.69 0.09 -16.10
C GLN A 79 14.95 0.41 -14.80
N TYR A 80 15.70 0.52 -13.72
CA TYR A 80 15.21 1.01 -12.44
C TYR A 80 16.33 1.77 -11.74
N ASP A 81 15.92 2.64 -10.83
CA ASP A 81 16.79 3.31 -9.88
C ASP A 81 16.16 3.19 -8.49
N VAL A 82 16.94 3.48 -7.44
CA VAL A 82 16.49 3.51 -6.05
C VAL A 82 16.61 4.95 -5.56
N THR A 83 15.51 5.70 -5.65
CA THR A 83 15.52 7.15 -5.37
C THR A 83 15.12 7.49 -3.94
N MET A 84 14.75 6.50 -3.13
CA MET A 84 14.42 6.67 -1.72
C MET A 84 14.70 5.40 -0.93
N LEU A 85 14.81 5.51 0.39
CA LEU A 85 14.81 4.35 1.27
C LEU A 85 13.42 3.68 1.22
N GLY A 86 13.42 2.37 1.05
CA GLY A 86 12.20 1.56 1.06
C GLY A 86 12.36 0.28 1.86
N PHE A 87 11.33 -0.56 1.77
CA PHE A 87 11.14 -1.79 2.53
C PHE A 87 10.88 -2.96 1.59
N ASN A 88 10.95 -4.18 2.12
CA ASN A 88 10.47 -5.38 1.43
C ASN A 88 9.08 -5.77 1.95
N TYR A 89 8.04 -5.01 1.60
CA TYR A 89 6.67 -5.22 2.08
C TYR A 89 5.72 -5.65 0.96
N ARG A 90 6.25 -6.19 -0.13
CA ARG A 90 5.42 -6.76 -1.20
C ARG A 90 4.72 -8.01 -0.68
N MET A 91 3.46 -8.21 -1.05
CA MET A 91 2.80 -9.50 -0.85
C MET A 91 3.43 -10.54 -1.78
N ASP A 92 3.58 -11.75 -1.26
CA ASP A 92 3.94 -12.91 -2.05
C ASP A 92 2.73 -13.46 -2.81
N GLU A 93 2.99 -14.26 -3.84
CA GLU A 93 1.97 -15.09 -4.48
C GLU A 93 1.70 -16.32 -3.61
N MET A 94 0.48 -16.87 -3.69
CA MET A 94 0.19 -18.16 -3.03
C MET A 94 1.08 -19.25 -3.62
N ARG A 95 1.72 -20.02 -2.74
CA ARG A 95 2.59 -21.14 -3.09
C ARG A 95 1.90 -22.47 -2.89
#